data_AF-A0A914VJL3-F1
#
_entry.id   AF-A0A914VJL3-F1
#
_cell.length_a   1.000
_cell.length_b   1.000
_cell.length_c   1.000
_cell.angle_alpha   90.00
_cell.angle_beta   90.00
_cell.angle_gamma   90.00
#
_symmetry.space_group_name_H-M   'P 1'
#
loop_
_entity.id
_entity.type
_entity.pdbx_description
1 polymer ?
#
loop_
_entity_poly.entity_id
_entity_poly.type
_entity_poly.pdbx_seq_one_letter_code
_entity_poly.pdbx_strand_id
1 'polypeptide(L)'
;MVISQPARRYDNSVQMIPELLDLGRKLYTQLEALSESVVILISADLAHTHEATGPYGFSKAAEPFDRNIGNWAATLHPSYLLEQAALYANDAKSCGFTGLVMLHGILEAGQLSSWIPVMHANFHPSYYGMMVASFSRDAPPNNIDQPRFEDSNFAPQSHGDNVLCPNCTPRRLNNRVAP
;
A
#
# COMPACT_ATOMS: atom_id res chain seq x y z
N MET A 1 3.73 12.14 7.49
CA MET A 1 5.16 11.93 7.80
C MET A 1 5.88 11.55 6.51
N VAL A 2 7.07 12.09 6.25
CA VAL A 2 7.91 11.70 5.10
C VAL A 2 9.23 11.17 5.67
N ILE A 3 9.62 9.96 5.28
CA ILE A 3 10.88 9.34 5.68
C ILE A 3 11.70 9.13 4.40
N SER A 4 12.95 9.60 4.42
CA SER A 4 13.92 9.32 3.36
C SER A 4 15.01 8.37 3.88
N GLN A 5 15.70 7.74 2.94
CA GLN A 5 16.83 6.87 3.24
C GLN A 5 18.14 7.55 2.84
N PRO A 6 19.28 7.27 3.51
CA PRO A 6 20.56 7.88 3.19
C PRO A 6 21.00 7.63 1.75
N ALA A 7 21.75 8.58 1.17
CA ALA A 7 22.23 8.51 -0.21
C ALA A 7 23.06 7.25 -0.52
N ARG A 8 23.68 6.63 0.50
CA ARG A 8 24.43 5.38 0.33
C ARG A 8 23.59 4.23 -0.24
N ARG A 9 22.25 4.36 -0.27
CA ARG A 9 21.33 3.43 -0.94
C ARG A 9 21.62 3.22 -2.43
N TYR A 10 22.30 4.16 -3.09
CA TYR A 10 22.65 4.01 -4.51
C TYR A 10 23.83 3.06 -4.75
N ASP A 11 24.73 2.93 -3.77
CA ASP A 11 25.99 2.18 -3.93
C ASP A 11 26.11 0.99 -2.97
N ASN A 12 25.35 0.99 -1.87
CA ASN A 12 25.44 0.02 -0.78
C ASN A 12 24.08 -0.58 -0.41
N SER A 13 23.18 -0.65 -1.39
CA SER A 13 21.77 -1.03 -1.20
C SER A 13 21.62 -2.41 -0.53
N VAL A 14 22.44 -3.38 -0.93
CA VAL A 14 22.41 -4.76 -0.41
C VAL A 14 22.92 -4.82 1.04
N GLN A 15 23.96 -4.07 1.38
CA GLN A 15 24.50 -3.99 2.74
C GLN A 15 23.51 -3.31 3.71
N MET A 16 22.54 -2.56 3.19
CA MET A 16 21.49 -1.93 3.99
C MET A 16 20.36 -2.89 4.37
N ILE A 17 20.28 -4.10 3.79
CA ILE A 17 19.14 -5.02 4.04
C ILE A 17 18.86 -5.23 5.55
N PRO A 18 19.85 -5.57 6.40
CA PRO A 18 19.57 -5.86 7.81
C PRO A 18 18.98 -4.65 8.57
N GLU A 19 19.52 -3.46 8.37
CA GLU A 19 19.04 -2.25 9.06
C GLU A 19 17.69 -1.76 8.51
N LEU A 20 17.40 -1.99 7.23
CA LEU A 20 16.13 -1.61 6.63
C LEU A 20 14.99 -2.52 7.10
N LEU A 21 15.27 -3.81 7.25
CA LEU A 21 14.34 -4.75 7.87
C LEU A 21 14.07 -4.35 9.32
N ASP A 22 15.11 -4.05 10.11
CA ASP A 22 14.95 -3.58 11.50
C ASP A 22 14.16 -2.26 11.59
N LEU A 23 14.45 -1.29 10.73
CA LEU A 23 13.70 -0.05 10.62
C LEU A 23 12.23 -0.31 10.29
N GLY A 24 11.95 -1.22 9.34
CA GLY A 24 10.59 -1.61 8.99
C GLY A 24 9.82 -2.20 10.18
N ARG A 25 10.44 -3.12 10.93
CA ARG A 25 9.81 -3.72 12.12
C ARG A 25 9.52 -2.69 13.21
N LYS A 26 10.43 -1.75 13.43
CA LYS A 26 10.24 -0.64 14.38
C LYS A 26 9.11 0.28 13.93
N LEU A 27 9.05 0.62 12.65
CA LEU A 27 7.97 1.43 12.09
C LEU A 27 6.62 0.72 12.26
N TYR A 28 6.53 -0.57 11.94
CA TYR A 28 5.30 -1.33 12.16
C TYR A 28 4.84 -1.23 13.63
N THR A 29 5.75 -1.47 14.57
CA THR A 29 5.43 -1.41 16.01
C THR A 29 4.87 -0.04 16.43
N GLN A 30 5.46 1.05 15.93
CA GLN A 30 4.99 2.40 16.26
C GLN A 30 3.66 2.73 15.59
N LEU A 31 3.48 2.35 14.32
CA LEU A 31 2.26 2.63 13.57
C LEU A 31 1.07 1.80 14.05
N GLU A 32 1.29 0.56 14.47
CA GLU A 32 0.25 -0.31 15.01
C GLU A 32 -0.27 0.17 16.37
N ALA A 33 0.53 0.93 17.12
CA ALA A 33 0.12 1.52 18.39
C ALA A 33 -0.75 2.78 18.23
N LEU A 34 -0.90 3.31 17.02
CA LEU A 34 -1.76 4.45 16.75
C LEU A 34 -3.23 4.02 16.73
N SER A 35 -4.11 4.91 17.18
CA SER A 35 -5.56 4.71 17.12
C SER A 35 -6.15 4.94 15.72
N GLU A 36 -5.37 5.56 14.85
CA GLU A 36 -5.73 6.01 13.52
C GLU A 36 -5.47 4.94 12.46
N SER A 37 -6.29 4.94 11.41
CA SER A 37 -6.02 4.15 10.21
C SER A 37 -4.83 4.75 9.44
N VAL A 38 -3.74 3.99 9.37
CA VAL A 38 -2.51 4.40 8.66
C VAL A 38 -2.39 3.68 7.32
N VAL A 39 -2.07 4.44 6.27
CA VAL A 39 -1.63 3.90 4.98
C VAL A 39 -0.16 4.25 4.78
N ILE A 40 0.62 3.26 4.36
CA ILE A 40 2.05 3.41 4.05
C ILE A 40 2.20 3.39 2.53
N LEU A 41 2.75 4.46 1.98
CA LEU A 41 3.07 4.56 0.55
C LEU A 41 4.58 4.46 0.36
N ILE A 42 5.02 3.51 -0.47
CA ILE A 42 6.40 3.39 -0.91
C ILE A 42 6.49 3.87 -2.35
N SER A 43 7.08 5.05 -2.55
CA SER A 43 7.41 5.55 -3.88
C SER A 43 8.75 4.96 -4.30
N ALA A 44 8.72 4.08 -5.31
CA ALA A 44 9.87 3.27 -5.71
C ALA A 44 9.78 2.90 -7.21
N ASP A 45 10.69 3.43 -8.01
CA ASP A 45 10.96 2.90 -9.35
C ASP A 45 11.90 1.68 -9.25
N LEU A 46 11.76 0.74 -10.18
CA LEU A 46 12.53 -0.50 -10.21
C LEU A 46 13.89 -0.29 -10.93
N ALA A 47 14.29 -1.20 -11.82
CA ALA A 47 15.54 -1.05 -12.58
C ALA A 47 15.50 0.20 -13.47
N HIS A 48 16.63 0.88 -13.67
CA HIS A 48 16.77 2.06 -14.54
C HIS A 48 17.62 1.78 -15.78
N THR A 49 17.87 0.51 -16.08
CA THR A 49 18.84 0.07 -17.08
C THR A 49 18.22 -0.80 -18.16
N HIS A 50 16.96 -0.53 -18.54
CA HIS A 50 16.23 -1.30 -19.55
C HIS A 50 16.54 -0.89 -20.99
N GLU A 51 17.10 0.31 -21.21
CA GLU A 51 17.37 0.83 -22.56
C GLU A 51 18.80 1.35 -22.69
N ALA A 52 19.47 0.98 -23.80
CA ALA A 52 20.84 1.42 -24.08
C ALA A 52 20.97 2.94 -24.27
N THR A 53 19.90 3.56 -24.77
CA THR A 53 19.78 5.02 -24.96
C THR A 53 19.33 5.75 -23.69
N GLY A 54 18.99 5.02 -22.62
CA GLY A 54 18.61 5.60 -21.34
C GLY A 54 19.80 6.22 -20.61
N PRO A 55 19.55 7.09 -19.61
CA PRO A 55 20.58 7.83 -18.88
C PRO A 55 21.57 6.94 -18.10
N TYR A 56 21.23 5.68 -17.86
CA TYR A 56 22.05 4.71 -17.12
C TYR A 56 22.56 3.54 -17.99
N GLY A 57 22.32 3.59 -19.30
CA GLY A 57 22.66 2.52 -20.23
C GLY A 57 21.85 1.23 -20.02
N PHE A 58 22.19 0.20 -20.80
CA PHE A 58 21.53 -1.10 -20.73
C PHE A 58 22.28 -2.06 -19.81
N SER A 59 21.54 -2.79 -18.98
CA SER A 59 22.06 -3.90 -18.19
C SER A 59 21.13 -5.10 -18.27
N LYS A 60 21.71 -6.29 -18.48
CA LYS A 60 20.97 -7.57 -18.42
C LYS A 60 20.42 -7.87 -17.02
N ALA A 61 20.84 -7.11 -16.00
CA ALA A 61 20.33 -7.20 -14.63
C ALA A 61 18.93 -6.59 -14.47
N ALA A 62 18.48 -5.71 -15.37
CA ALA A 62 17.23 -4.98 -15.23
C ALA A 62 16.00 -5.91 -15.20
N GLU A 63 15.86 -6.74 -16.24
CA GLU A 63 14.76 -7.68 -16.40
C GLU A 63 14.63 -8.70 -15.23
N PRO A 64 15.69 -9.43 -14.81
CA PRO A 64 15.58 -10.33 -13.68
C PRO A 64 15.33 -9.60 -12.35
N PHE A 65 15.83 -8.37 -12.18
CA PHE A 65 15.54 -7.56 -10.99
C PHE A 65 14.04 -7.24 -10.88
N ASP A 66 13.45 -6.67 -11.94
CA ASP A 66 12.03 -6.29 -11.98
C ASP A 66 11.11 -7.50 -11.82
N ARG A 67 11.44 -8.60 -12.50
CA ARG A 67 10.68 -9.86 -12.39
C ARG A 67 10.68 -10.40 -10.96
N ASN A 68 11.83 -10.38 -10.29
CA ASN A 68 11.92 -10.84 -8.90
C ASN A 68 11.14 -9.94 -7.94
N ILE A 69 11.18 -8.62 -8.14
CA ILE A 69 10.34 -7.71 -7.34
C ILE A 69 8.86 -7.96 -7.58
N GLY A 70 8.43 -8.18 -8.82
CA GLY A 70 7.04 -8.56 -9.12
C GLY A 70 6.63 -9.86 -8.43
N ASN A 71 7.47 -10.89 -8.51
CA ASN A 71 7.23 -12.17 -7.83
C ASN A 71 7.12 -11.99 -6.32
N TRP A 72 8.00 -11.19 -5.71
CA TRP A 72 7.89 -10.82 -4.30
C TRP A 72 6.58 -10.10 -4.01
N ALA A 73 6.20 -9.09 -4.79
CA ALA A 73 4.97 -8.34 -4.55
C ALA A 73 3.71 -9.19 -4.72
N ALA A 74 3.74 -10.20 -5.59
CA ALA A 74 2.62 -11.11 -5.80
C ALA A 74 2.51 -12.22 -4.72
N THR A 75 3.61 -12.58 -4.07
CA THR A 75 3.67 -13.79 -3.19
C THR A 75 4.10 -13.51 -1.76
N LEU A 76 4.71 -12.35 -1.50
CA LEU A 76 5.44 -11.99 -0.29
C LEU A 76 6.57 -12.96 0.10
N HIS A 77 6.99 -13.85 -0.81
CA HIS A 77 8.06 -14.79 -0.52
C HIS A 77 9.41 -14.05 -0.42
N PRO A 78 10.10 -14.10 0.73
CA PRO A 78 11.25 -13.23 1.03
C PRO A 78 12.41 -13.41 0.06
N SER A 79 12.68 -14.64 -0.38
CA SER A 79 13.83 -14.94 -1.25
C SER A 79 13.81 -14.15 -2.55
N TYR A 80 12.63 -13.82 -3.12
CA TYR A 80 12.57 -13.06 -4.35
C TYR A 80 13.14 -11.64 -4.18
N LEU A 81 12.90 -10.99 -3.03
CA LEU A 81 13.40 -9.65 -2.76
C LEU A 81 14.79 -9.65 -2.12
N LEU A 82 14.94 -10.40 -1.02
CA LEU A 82 16.11 -10.32 -0.15
C LEU A 82 17.34 -11.06 -0.70
N GLU A 83 17.13 -11.98 -1.63
CA GLU A 83 18.21 -12.76 -2.24
C GLU A 83 18.24 -12.52 -3.75
N GLN A 84 17.19 -12.89 -4.47
CA GLN A 84 17.22 -12.93 -5.93
C GLN A 84 17.26 -11.53 -6.56
N ALA A 85 16.42 -10.59 -6.14
CA ALA A 85 16.52 -9.20 -6.59
C ALA A 85 17.79 -8.52 -6.06
N ALA A 86 18.22 -8.85 -4.83
CA ALA A 86 19.44 -8.29 -4.23
C ALA A 86 20.70 -8.58 -5.07
N LEU A 87 20.78 -9.73 -5.74
CA LEU A 87 21.88 -10.06 -6.67
C LEU A 87 22.04 -9.06 -7.81
N TYR A 88 20.95 -8.39 -8.22
CA TYR A 88 20.91 -7.50 -9.37
C TYR A 88 20.82 -6.02 -8.99
N ALA A 89 20.50 -5.68 -7.74
CA ALA A 89 20.13 -4.33 -7.32
C ALA A 89 21.12 -3.23 -7.73
N ASN A 90 22.42 -3.49 -7.57
CA ASN A 90 23.48 -2.52 -7.89
C ASN A 90 23.64 -2.27 -9.40
N ASP A 91 23.43 -3.30 -10.22
CA ASP A 91 23.55 -3.23 -11.68
C ASP A 91 22.25 -2.77 -12.34
N ALA A 92 21.11 -3.03 -11.69
CA ALA A 92 19.79 -2.53 -12.08
C ALA A 92 19.65 -1.02 -11.78
N LYS A 93 20.53 -0.43 -10.95
CA LYS A 93 20.49 0.98 -10.55
C LYS A 93 19.14 1.41 -9.97
N SER A 94 18.49 0.51 -9.23
CA SER A 94 17.17 0.81 -8.65
C SER A 94 17.26 1.79 -7.50
N CYS A 95 16.47 2.86 -7.56
CA CYS A 95 16.30 3.81 -6.46
C CYS A 95 15.26 3.34 -5.43
N GLY A 96 14.41 2.38 -5.80
CA GLY A 96 13.30 1.87 -5.00
C GLY A 96 13.61 0.65 -4.14
N PHE A 97 14.66 -0.12 -4.46
CA PHE A 97 14.98 -1.40 -3.79
C PHE A 97 14.96 -1.31 -2.26
N THR A 98 15.66 -0.32 -1.70
CA THR A 98 15.78 -0.14 -0.25
C THR A 98 14.46 0.26 0.40
N GLY A 99 13.57 0.95 -0.31
CA GLY A 99 12.20 1.22 0.14
C GLY A 99 11.37 -0.06 0.25
N LEU A 100 11.51 -0.95 -0.73
CA LEU A 100 10.81 -2.24 -0.76
C LEU A 100 11.32 -3.21 0.31
N VAL A 101 12.63 -3.22 0.59
CA VAL A 101 13.20 -4.02 1.71
C VAL A 101 12.65 -3.52 3.05
N MET A 102 12.59 -2.21 3.26
CA MET A 102 11.99 -1.65 4.47
C MET A 102 10.50 -2.03 4.58
N LEU A 103 9.74 -1.94 3.49
CA LEU A 103 8.36 -2.40 3.44
C LEU A 103 8.23 -3.88 3.80
N HIS A 104 9.12 -4.73 3.30
CA HIS A 104 9.11 -6.14 3.67
C HIS A 104 9.29 -6.34 5.19
N GLY A 105 10.17 -5.57 5.83
CA GLY A 105 10.31 -5.57 7.29
C GLY A 105 9.05 -5.14 8.04
N ILE A 106 8.29 -4.18 7.49
CA ILE A 106 6.98 -3.77 8.03
C ILE A 106 5.97 -4.92 7.93
N LEU A 107 5.85 -5.52 6.74
CA LEU A 107 4.90 -6.60 6.48
C LEU A 107 5.24 -7.85 7.32
N GLU A 108 6.53 -8.17 7.46
CA GLU A 108 7.00 -9.29 8.26
C GLU A 108 6.66 -9.12 9.74
N ALA A 109 6.83 -7.92 10.30
CA ALA A 109 6.44 -7.62 11.68
C ALA A 109 4.94 -7.77 11.92
N GLY A 110 4.11 -7.46 10.92
CA GLY A 110 2.67 -7.72 10.93
C GLY A 110 2.28 -9.15 10.56
N GLN A 111 3.24 -10.08 10.55
CA GLN A 111 3.09 -11.47 10.11
C GLN A 111 2.67 -11.58 8.64
N LEU A 112 3.62 -11.95 7.76
CA LEU A 112 3.42 -11.96 6.29
C LEU A 112 2.11 -12.63 5.82
N SER A 113 1.68 -13.71 6.49
CA SER A 113 0.46 -14.44 6.14
C SER A 113 -0.85 -13.69 6.43
N SER A 114 -0.81 -12.59 7.18
CA SER A 114 -1.97 -11.72 7.45
C SER A 114 -2.24 -10.73 6.32
N TRP A 115 -1.28 -10.54 5.42
CA TRP A 115 -1.35 -9.61 4.32
C TRP A 115 -1.83 -10.30 3.04
N ILE A 116 -2.73 -9.64 2.33
CA ILE A 116 -3.25 -10.03 1.03
C ILE A 116 -2.50 -9.21 -0.02
N PRO A 117 -1.53 -9.81 -0.74
CA PRO A 117 -0.83 -9.14 -1.83
C PRO A 117 -1.71 -9.07 -3.08
N VAL A 118 -1.72 -7.91 -3.73
CA VAL A 118 -2.29 -7.73 -5.06
C VAL A 118 -1.30 -6.96 -5.92
N MET A 119 -0.74 -7.61 -6.94
CA MET A 119 0.08 -6.98 -7.97
C MET A 119 -0.83 -6.49 -9.11
N HIS A 120 -0.97 -5.18 -9.25
CA HIS A 120 -1.83 -4.56 -10.28
C HIS A 120 -1.11 -4.45 -11.61
N ALA A 121 0.19 -4.14 -11.58
CA ALA A 121 1.03 -3.99 -12.76
C ALA A 121 2.50 -4.16 -12.41
N ASN A 122 3.27 -4.72 -13.35
CA ASN A 122 4.74 -4.74 -13.32
C ASN A 122 5.25 -4.74 -14.77
N PHE A 123 5.80 -3.62 -15.23
CA PHE A 123 6.32 -3.46 -16.59
C PHE A 123 7.28 -2.26 -16.69
N HIS A 124 7.98 -2.14 -17.82
CA HIS A 124 8.86 -1.00 -18.11
C HIS A 124 8.44 -0.37 -19.46
N PRO A 125 7.81 0.82 -19.49
CA PRO A 125 7.42 1.46 -20.75
C PRO A 125 8.58 2.25 -21.39
N SER A 126 9.68 2.45 -20.65
CA SER A 126 10.88 3.12 -21.13
C SER A 126 12.13 2.50 -20.45
N TYR A 127 13.19 3.29 -20.27
CA TYR A 127 14.44 2.88 -19.63
C TYR A 127 14.33 2.43 -18.17
N TYR A 128 13.20 2.68 -17.49
CA TYR A 128 12.99 2.30 -16.10
C TYR A 128 11.73 1.44 -15.89
N GLY A 129 11.83 0.53 -14.93
CA GLY A 129 10.77 -0.37 -14.50
C GLY A 129 9.84 0.25 -13.47
N MET A 130 8.56 -0.13 -13.54
CA MET A 130 7.53 0.32 -12.61
C MET A 130 6.66 -0.85 -12.16
N MET A 131 6.25 -0.79 -10.90
CA MET A 131 5.29 -1.72 -10.33
C MET A 131 4.25 -0.98 -9.49
N VAL A 132 3.01 -1.44 -9.58
CA VAL A 132 1.93 -1.03 -8.67
C VAL A 132 1.43 -2.28 -7.95
N ALA A 133 1.53 -2.25 -6.62
CA ALA A 133 1.07 -3.33 -5.76
C ALA A 133 0.41 -2.77 -4.50
N SER A 134 -0.53 -3.52 -3.93
CA SER A 134 -1.17 -3.22 -2.65
C SER A 134 -1.10 -4.42 -1.72
N PHE A 135 -0.94 -4.14 -0.42
CA PHE A 135 -0.92 -5.13 0.64
C PHE A 135 -1.91 -4.70 1.69
N SER A 136 -2.99 -5.46 1.84
CA SER A 136 -4.04 -5.17 2.82
C SER A 136 -4.18 -6.32 3.79
N ARG A 137 -4.44 -6.02 5.06
CA ARG A 137 -4.94 -6.99 6.03
C ARG A 137 -6.45 -6.90 6.09
N ASP A 138 -7.12 -8.00 6.38
CA ASP A 138 -8.49 -7.91 6.87
C ASP A 138 -8.46 -7.08 8.16
N ALA A 139 -9.39 -6.14 8.30
CA ALA A 139 -9.55 -5.46 9.57
C ALA A 139 -9.80 -6.52 10.65
N PRO A 140 -9.17 -6.45 11.83
CA PRO A 140 -9.65 -7.25 12.95
C PRO A 140 -11.16 -6.98 13.08
N PRO A 141 -11.99 -8.01 13.35
CA PRO A 141 -13.43 -7.82 13.46
C PRO A 141 -13.68 -6.65 14.40
N ASN A 142 -14.30 -5.59 13.88
CA ASN A 142 -14.60 -4.39 14.64
C ASN A 142 -15.19 -4.82 15.99
N ASN A 143 -14.56 -4.42 17.08
CA ASN A 143 -15.12 -4.65 18.40
C ASN A 143 -16.47 -3.92 18.43
N ILE A 144 -17.57 -4.68 18.34
CA ILE A 144 -18.95 -4.16 18.21
C ILE A 144 -19.35 -3.29 19.42
N ASP A 145 -18.52 -3.24 20.46
CA ASP A 145 -18.76 -2.51 21.70
C ASP A 145 -18.12 -1.11 21.79
N GLN A 146 -17.51 -0.57 20.73
CA GLN A 146 -17.17 0.85 20.75
C GLN A 146 -18.41 1.69 20.41
N PRO A 147 -18.85 2.62 21.31
CA PRO A 147 -20.00 3.47 21.03
C PRO A 147 -19.70 4.28 19.78
N ARG A 148 -20.54 4.08 18.77
CA ARG A 148 -20.59 4.92 17.58
C ARG A 148 -20.80 6.34 18.09
N PHE A 149 -19.84 7.25 17.86
CA PHE A 149 -20.03 8.67 18.12
C PHE A 149 -21.31 9.08 17.39
N GLU A 150 -22.39 9.30 18.14
CA GLU A 150 -23.57 9.94 17.60
C GLU A 150 -23.14 11.36 17.25
N ASP A 151 -23.24 11.72 15.97
CA ASP A 151 -23.07 13.08 15.47
C ASP A 151 -24.19 13.96 16.02
N SER A 152 -24.15 14.28 17.31
CA SER A 152 -24.95 15.33 17.90
C SER A 152 -24.31 16.67 17.54
N ASN A 153 -24.40 17.10 16.27
CA ASN A 153 -24.32 18.51 15.84
C ASN A 153 -24.48 18.66 14.32
N PHE A 154 -25.65 18.31 13.78
CA PHE A 154 -26.13 18.92 12.54
C PHE A 154 -27.66 19.04 12.57
N ALA A 155 -28.16 19.99 13.36
CA ALA A 155 -29.53 20.47 13.20
C ALA A 155 -29.58 21.44 12.01
N PRO A 156 -30.38 21.21 10.96
CA PRO A 156 -30.59 22.22 9.93
C PRO A 156 -31.39 23.37 10.53
N GLN A 157 -30.87 24.59 10.44
CA GLN A 157 -31.61 25.79 10.78
C GLN A 157 -32.82 25.92 9.83
N SER A 158 -34.02 25.92 10.39
CA SER A 158 -35.25 26.18 9.67
C SER A 158 -35.35 27.67 9.32
N HIS A 159 -35.10 28.02 8.06
CA HIS A 159 -35.71 29.20 7.47
C HIS A 159 -37.02 28.79 6.80
N GLY A 160 -38.11 29.38 7.29
CA GLY A 160 -39.43 29.19 6.73
C GLY A 160 -39.52 29.79 5.34
N ASP A 161 -40.31 29.13 4.49
CA ASP A 161 -41.26 29.80 3.63
C ASP A 161 -42.39 28.83 3.27
N ASN A 162 -43.61 29.29 3.52
CA ASN A 162 -44.86 28.65 3.18
C ASN A 162 -45.03 28.55 1.66
N VAL A 163 -45.16 27.34 1.11
CA VAL A 163 -45.90 27.12 -0.13
C VAL A 163 -46.83 25.91 0.03
N LEU A 164 -48.12 26.21 0.02
CA LEU A 164 -49.25 25.28 0.06
C LEU A 164 -49.26 24.38 -1.20
N CYS A 165 -49.26 23.06 -1.02
CA CYS A 165 -49.77 22.13 -2.03
C CYS A 165 -51.16 21.63 -1.60
N PRO A 166 -52.25 22.06 -2.25
CA PRO A 166 -53.59 21.55 -1.98
C PRO A 166 -53.78 20.23 -2.72
N ASN A 167 -54.27 19.20 -2.03
CA ASN A 167 -54.67 17.87 -2.54
C ASN A 167 -53.68 16.70 -2.42
N CYS A 168 -53.09 16.49 -1.25
CA CYS A 168 -52.64 15.14 -0.88
C CYS A 168 -53.36 14.67 0.39
N THR A 169 -54.47 13.96 0.22
CA THR A 169 -55.14 13.21 1.29
C THR A 169 -54.40 11.90 1.57
N PRO A 170 -54.26 11.48 2.85
CA PRO A 170 -53.52 10.28 3.21
C PRO A 170 -54.33 8.99 2.96
N ARG A 171 -53.76 8.04 2.21
CA ARG A 171 -54.32 6.68 2.09
C ARG A 171 -53.86 5.82 3.27
N ARG A 172 -54.84 5.32 4.04
CA ARG A 172 -54.66 4.28 5.07
C ARG A 172 -54.24 2.96 4.40
N LEU A 173 -53.17 2.34 4.91
CA LEU A 173 -52.88 0.92 4.70
C LEU A 173 -53.59 0.11 5.80
N ASN A 174 -54.58 -0.69 5.42
CA ASN A 174 -55.21 -1.66 6.31
C ASN A 174 -54.72 -3.07 5.96
N ASN A 175 -54.29 -3.79 6.99
CA ASN A 175 -54.09 -5.23 7.04
C ASN A 175 -55.38 -6.02 6.77
N ARG A 176 -55.27 -7.17 6.06
CA ARG A 176 -55.85 -8.51 6.35
C ARG A 176 -55.75 -9.40 5.09
N VAL A 177 -55.03 -10.52 5.14
CA VAL A 177 -55.47 -11.92 5.41
C VAL A 177 -56.31 -12.55 4.28
N ALA A 178 -55.74 -13.65 3.75
CA ALA A 178 -56.18 -14.82 2.95
C ALA A 178 -57.67 -14.98 2.54
N PRO A 179 -57.95 -15.79 1.50
CA PRO A 179 -57.83 -17.26 1.56
C PRO A 179 -56.84 -17.87 0.56
#